data_AF-A0AAJ6LNN7-F1
#
_entry.id   AF-A0AAJ6LNN7-F1
#
_cell.length_a   1.000
_cell.length_b   1.000
_cell.length_c   1.000
_cell.angle_alpha   90.00
_cell.angle_beta   90.00
_cell.angle_gamma   90.00
#
_symmetry.space_group_name_H-M   'P 1'
#
loop_
_entity.id
_entity.type
_entity.pdbx_description
1 polymer ?
#
loop_
_entity_poly.entity_id
_entity_poly.type
_entity_poly.pdbx_seq_one_letter_code
_entity_poly.pdbx_strand_id
1 'polypeptide(L)'
;MPFLLACLGGPLKQAEGIHLTSLKKSLDKRITGEYQLGEKRVFYPGASVGVIEINPKLTDAEGALQAADEAMYHVKKHKEKKPFIRLD
;
A
#
# COMPACT_ATOMS: atom_id res chain seq x y z
N MET A 1 4.70 4.93 -12.47
CA MET A 1 5.50 5.32 -11.30
C MET A 1 4.76 4.84 -10.05
N PRO A 2 5.31 3.89 -9.26
CA PRO A 2 4.83 3.67 -7.91
C PRO A 2 5.15 4.91 -7.05
N PHE A 3 4.32 5.16 -6.04
CA PHE A 3 4.63 6.14 -4.99
C PHE A 3 5.07 5.37 -3.74
N LEU A 4 6.06 5.89 -3.03
CA LEU A 4 6.58 5.31 -1.81
C LEU A 4 6.25 6.21 -0.63
N LEU A 5 5.79 5.60 0.46
CA LEU A 5 5.56 6.25 1.75
C LEU A 5 6.45 5.56 2.77
N ALA A 6 7.29 6.33 3.46
CA ALA A 6 8.13 5.85 4.56
C ALA A 6 7.76 6.60 5.84
N CYS A 7 7.61 5.87 6.94
CA CYS A 7 7.41 6.41 8.26
C CYS A 7 8.27 5.66 9.28
N LEU A 8 8.48 6.25 10.45
CA LEU A 8 9.17 5.55 11.54
C LEU A 8 8.36 4.32 11.97
N GLY A 9 9.04 3.19 12.07
CA GLY A 9 8.47 1.93 12.56
C GLY A 9 8.28 1.92 14.08
N GLY A 10 7.77 0.80 14.58
CA GLY A 10 7.68 0.56 16.02
C GLY A 10 9.05 0.32 16.66
N PRO A 11 9.13 0.15 17.99
CA PRO A 11 10.35 -0.31 18.65
C PRO A 11 10.81 -1.65 18.05
N LEU A 12 12.12 -1.81 17.84
CA LEU A 12 12.79 -2.98 17.22
C LEU A 12 12.45 -4.37 17.85
N LYS A 13 11.68 -4.42 18.94
CA LYS A 13 11.34 -5.64 19.69
C LYS A 13 9.84 -6.00 19.68
N GLN A 14 9.00 -5.26 18.95
CA GLN A 14 7.58 -5.60 18.83
C GLN A 14 7.32 -6.59 17.69
N ALA A 15 6.23 -7.36 17.80
CA ALA A 15 5.82 -8.30 16.77
C ALA A 15 5.39 -7.55 15.49
N GLU A 16 6.26 -7.57 14.48
CA GLU A 16 6.13 -6.89 13.19
C GLU A 16 4.79 -7.19 12.46
N GLY A 17 4.25 -8.41 12.62
CA GLY A 17 3.17 -8.93 11.77
C GLY A 17 1.76 -8.33 11.96
N ILE A 18 1.35 -7.99 13.20
CA ILE A 18 -0.03 -7.52 13.48
C ILE A 18 -0.22 -6.06 13.03
N HIS A 19 0.82 -5.24 13.21
CA HIS A 19 0.79 -3.82 12.89
C HIS A 19 0.75 -3.58 11.37
N LEU A 20 1.62 -4.25 10.60
CA LEU A 20 1.68 -4.13 9.15
C LEU A 20 0.37 -4.54 8.45
N THR A 21 -0.22 -5.64 8.91
CA THR A 21 -1.51 -6.12 8.36
C THR A 21 -2.63 -5.10 8.61
N SER A 22 -2.69 -4.54 9.82
CA SER A 22 -3.69 -3.54 10.18
C SER A 22 -3.49 -2.22 9.42
N LEU A 23 -2.24 -1.80 9.22
CA LEU A 23 -1.90 -0.63 8.42
C LEU A 23 -2.32 -0.82 6.96
N LYS A 24 -1.95 -1.96 6.36
CA LYS A 24 -2.35 -2.29 4.99
C LYS A 24 -3.87 -2.24 4.80
N LYS A 25 -4.62 -2.89 5.69
CA LYS A 25 -6.09 -2.87 5.66
C LYS A 25 -6.67 -1.46 5.80
N SER A 26 -6.05 -0.64 6.65
CA SER A 26 -6.47 0.75 6.85
C SER A 26 -6.20 1.62 5.61
N LEU A 27 -5.05 1.44 4.96
CA LEU A 27 -4.71 2.11 3.70
C LEU A 27 -5.68 1.70 2.60
N ASP A 28 -5.88 0.40 2.38
CA ASP A 28 -6.82 -0.12 1.38
C ASP A 28 -8.23 0.45 1.57
N LYS A 29 -8.71 0.52 2.82
CA LYS A 29 -10.02 1.13 3.13
C LYS A 29 -10.06 2.62 2.85
N ARG A 30 -8.99 3.36 3.15
CA ARG A 30 -8.94 4.83 3.01
C ARG A 30 -8.80 5.30 1.56
N ILE A 31 -8.15 4.51 0.71
CA ILE A 31 -7.95 4.85 -0.71
C ILE A 31 -9.05 4.27 -1.61
N THR A 32 -9.92 3.42 -1.09
CA THR A 32 -11.05 2.87 -1.84
C THR A 32 -12.28 3.73 -1.59
N GLY A 33 -12.96 4.15 -2.64
CA GLY A 33 -14.18 4.94 -2.49
C GLY A 33 -14.46 5.86 -3.67
N GLU A 34 -15.38 6.79 -3.45
CA GLU A 34 -15.78 7.76 -4.46
C GLU A 34 -14.83 8.96 -4.50
N TYR A 35 -14.46 9.37 -5.70
CA TYR A 35 -13.62 10.54 -5.96
C TYR A 35 -14.32 11.46 -6.96
N GLN A 36 -14.36 12.76 -6.62
CA GLN A 36 -14.81 13.82 -7.51
C GLN A 36 -13.60 14.33 -8.31
N LEU A 37 -13.66 14.21 -9.63
CA LEU A 37 -12.64 14.67 -10.58
C LEU A 37 -13.28 15.71 -11.50
N GLY A 38 -13.28 16.98 -11.08
CA GLY A 38 -14.02 18.04 -11.77
C GLY A 38 -15.52 17.80 -11.68
N GLU A 39 -16.19 17.63 -12.81
CA GLU A 39 -17.63 17.31 -12.89
C GLU A 39 -17.91 15.80 -12.85
N LYS A 40 -16.87 14.95 -12.93
CA LYS A 40 -17.03 13.49 -12.98
C LYS A 40 -16.88 12.89 -11.59
N ARG A 41 -17.76 11.95 -11.23
CA ARG A 41 -17.56 11.06 -10.08
C ARG A 41 -17.11 9.69 -10.54
N VAL A 42 -16.16 9.11 -9.82
CA VAL A 42 -15.70 7.75 -10.04
C VAL A 42 -15.62 7.00 -8.72
N PHE A 43 -16.02 5.74 -8.70
CA PHE A 43 -15.64 4.81 -7.65
C PHE A 43 -14.28 4.21 -8.00
N TYR A 44 -13.29 4.48 -7.15
CA TYR A 44 -11.95 3.92 -7.24
C TYR A 44 -11.84 2.68 -6.35
N PRO A 45 -11.56 1.47 -6.89
CA PRO A 45 -11.46 0.24 -6.11
C PRO A 45 -10.14 0.08 -5.32
N GLY A 46 -9.31 1.13 -5.26
CA GLY A 46 -8.05 1.15 -4.54
C GLY A 46 -6.86 0.54 -5.30
N ALA A 47 -5.65 0.89 -4.87
CA ALA A 47 -4.39 0.42 -5.45
C ALA A 47 -3.96 -0.95 -4.90
N SER A 48 -3.00 -1.60 -5.56
CA SER A 48 -2.21 -2.66 -4.93
C SER A 48 -1.14 -2.01 -4.06
N VAL A 49 -1.19 -2.26 -2.75
CA VAL A 49 -0.25 -1.68 -1.78
C VAL A 49 0.59 -2.78 -1.15
N GLY A 50 1.90 -2.71 -1.37
CA GLY A 50 2.90 -3.48 -0.61
C GLY A 50 3.25 -2.72 0.67
N VAL A 51 3.32 -3.41 1.81
CA VAL A 51 3.73 -2.82 3.08
C VAL A 51 4.79 -3.73 3.68
N ILE A 52 5.95 -3.17 3.99
CA ILE A 52 7.08 -3.86 4.61
C ILE A 52 7.57 -3.05 5.81
N GLU A 53 8.26 -3.73 6.73
CA GLU A 53 9.06 -3.11 7.77
C GLU A 53 10.50 -3.53 7.54
N ILE A 54 11.44 -2.60 7.71
CA ILE A 54 12.86 -2.82 7.47
C ILE A 54 13.65 -2.32 8.67
N ASN A 55 14.74 -3.03 9.00
CA ASN A 55 15.71 -2.53 9.96
C ASN A 55 16.76 -1.71 9.20
N PRO A 56 16.85 -0.39 9.40
CA PRO A 56 17.79 0.46 8.66
C PRO A 56 19.26 0.15 8.96
N LYS A 57 19.56 -0.64 10.00
CA LYS A 57 20.93 -1.14 10.26
C LYS A 57 21.32 -2.32 9.36
N LEU A 58 20.34 -2.99 8.75
CA LEU A 58 20.50 -4.22 7.99
C LEU A 58 20.06 -4.07 6.53
N THR A 59 19.28 -3.05 6.21
CA THR A 59 18.70 -2.82 4.88
C THR A 59 19.02 -1.39 4.46
N ASP A 60 19.70 -1.26 3.33
CA ASP A 60 19.95 0.04 2.69
C ASP A 60 18.72 0.51 1.90
N ALA A 61 18.81 1.70 1.31
CA ALA A 61 17.69 2.31 0.61
C ALA A 61 17.28 1.51 -0.64
N GLU A 62 18.24 0.96 -1.38
CA GLU A 62 17.98 0.18 -2.60
C GLU A 62 17.29 -1.16 -2.25
N GLY A 63 17.79 -1.87 -1.25
CA GLY A 63 17.18 -3.11 -0.76
C GLY A 63 15.78 -2.87 -0.20
N ALA A 64 15.55 -1.76 0.51
CA ALA A 64 14.23 -1.40 1.00
C ALA A 64 13.25 -1.12 -0.15
N LEU A 65 13.70 -0.42 -1.20
CA LEU A 65 12.88 -0.14 -2.38
C LEU A 65 12.53 -1.43 -3.12
N GLN A 66 13.50 -2.31 -3.35
CA GLN A 66 13.28 -3.60 -4.01
C GLN A 66 12.29 -4.45 -3.22
N ALA A 67 12.46 -4.58 -1.90
CA ALA A 67 11.55 -5.34 -1.05
C ALA A 67 10.12 -4.76 -1.08
N ALA A 68 9.98 -3.43 -1.12
CA ALA A 68 8.68 -2.79 -1.20
C ALA A 68 7.98 -3.08 -2.55
N ASP A 69 8.75 -3.02 -3.64
CA ASP A 69 8.26 -3.35 -4.97
C ASP A 69 7.83 -4.82 -5.08
N GLU A 70 8.62 -5.75 -4.55
CA GLU A 70 8.30 -7.18 -4.52
C GLU A 70 7.01 -7.44 -3.73
N ALA A 71 6.87 -6.84 -2.55
CA ALA A 71 5.67 -6.95 -1.73
C ALA A 71 4.43 -6.38 -2.47
N MET A 72 4.57 -5.25 -3.14
CA MET A 72 3.51 -4.66 -3.95
C MET A 72 3.13 -5.58 -5.12
N TYR A 73 4.12 -6.15 -5.81
CA TYR A 73 3.90 -7.04 -6.95
C TYR A 73 3.19 -8.33 -6.54
N HIS A 74 3.53 -8.87 -5.37
CA HIS A 74 2.82 -10.01 -4.79
C HIS A 74 1.34 -9.67 -4.58
N VAL A 75 1.04 -8.53 -3.96
CA VAL A 75 -0.35 -8.06 -3.80
C VAL A 75 -1.03 -7.87 -5.16
N LYS A 76 -0.35 -7.27 -6.13
CA LYS A 76 -0.88 -7.04 -7.48
C LYS A 76 -1.22 -8.34 -8.23
N LYS A 77 -0.43 -9.39 -8.07
CA LYS A 77 -0.67 -10.70 -8.68
C LYS A 77 -1.91 -11.40 -8.11
N HIS A 78 -2.15 -11.24 -6.81
CA HIS A 78 -3.26 -11.90 -6.11
C HIS A 78 -4.53 -11.05 -5.96
N LYS A 79 -4.46 -9.74 -6.23
CA LYS A 79 -5.61 -8.83 -6.16
C LYS A 79 -6.47 -9.00 -7.41
N GLU A 80 -7.78 -9.20 -7.20
CA GLU A 80 -8.76 -9.14 -8.29
C GLU A 80 -8.75 -7.76 -8.95
N LYS A 81 -8.65 -7.73 -10.28
CA LYS A 81 -8.71 -6.49 -11.06
C LYS A 81 -10.14 -5.98 -11.09
N LYS A 82 -10.41 -4.95 -10.29
CA LYS A 82 -11.68 -4.23 -10.30
C LYS A 82 -11.53 -2.97 -11.16
N PRO A 83 -12.45 -2.71 -12.11
CA PRO A 83 -12.41 -1.50 -12.90
C PRO A 83 -12.81 -0.28 -12.07
N PHE A 84 -12.41 0.90 -12.52
CA PHE A 84 -13.02 2.14 -12.08
C PHE A 84 -14.48 2.17 -12.56
N ILE A 85 -15.40 2.57 -11.69
CA ILE A 85 -16.82 2.68 -12.04
C ILE A 85 -17.15 4.17 -12.12
N ARG A 86 -17.78 4.61 -13.20
CA ARG A 86 -18.28 5.98 -13.29
C ARG A 86 -19.59 6.09 -12.50
N LEU A 87 -19.74 7.17 -11.75
CA LEU A 87 -20.92 7.44 -10.91
C LEU A 87 -21.61 8.70 -11.44
N ASP A 88 -22.06 8.62 -12.69
CA ASP A 88 -22.90 9.63 -13.35
C ASP A 88 -24.12 9.98 -12.48
#